data_AF-X1CPR3-F1
#
_entry.id   AF-X1CPR3-F1
#
_cell.length_a   1.000
_cell.length_b   1.000
_cell.length_c   1.000
_cell.angle_alpha   90.00
_cell.angle_beta   90.00
_cell.angle_gamma   90.00
#
_symmetry.space_group_name_H-M   'P 1'
#
loop_
_entity.id
_entity.type
_entity.pdbx_description
1 polymer ?
#
loop_
_entity_poly.entity_id
_entity_poly.type
_entity_poly.pdbx_seq_one_letter_code
_entity_poly.pdbx_strand_id
1 'polypeptide(L)'
;MLYKYKGNPIIKPEDVKPSLEGYKVLGAFNPGATRFKDEILLLLRVAEGCESKAGFIRAPVYRFDKEQSYPDIMEFEKDDLDVSLKDTRGVVYKGQDYLSTISHIRL
;
A
#
# COMPACT_ATOMS: atom_id res chain seq x y z
N MET A 1 -2.87 -26.43 -22.39
CA MET A 1 -4.11 -26.34 -21.60
C MET A 1 -3.77 -25.71 -20.26
N LEU A 2 -4.51 -24.68 -19.84
CA LEU A 2 -4.24 -23.94 -18.61
C LEU A 2 -5.17 -24.47 -17.50
N TYR A 3 -4.60 -25.05 -16.45
CA TYR A 3 -5.34 -25.54 -15.30
C TYR A 3 -5.29 -24.50 -14.18
N LYS A 4 -6.44 -23.87 -13.87
CA LYS A 4 -6.55 -22.95 -12.73
C LYS A 4 -6.88 -23.74 -11.47
N TYR A 5 -6.24 -23.38 -10.36
CA TYR A 5 -6.59 -23.92 -9.05
C TYR A 5 -8.02 -23.50 -8.69
N LYS A 6 -8.84 -24.45 -8.20
CA LYS A 6 -10.24 -24.20 -7.85
C LYS A 6 -10.41 -23.23 -6.67
N GLY A 7 -9.41 -23.14 -5.80
CA GLY A 7 -9.40 -22.22 -4.66
C GLY A 7 -8.90 -20.81 -5.00
N ASN A 8 -8.79 -20.43 -6.27
CA ASN A 8 -8.45 -19.06 -6.63
C ASN A 8 -9.59 -18.07 -6.30
N PRO A 9 -9.28 -16.84 -5.85
CA PRO A 9 -7.94 -16.34 -5.51
C PRO A 9 -7.42 -16.96 -4.20
N ILE A 10 -6.13 -17.29 -4.16
CA ILE A 10 -5.50 -17.96 -3.00
C ILE A 10 -5.39 -17.01 -1.81
N ILE A 11 -5.13 -15.73 -2.07
CA ILE A 11 -5.00 -14.67 -1.06
C ILE A 11 -5.68 -13.41 -1.62
N LYS A 12 -6.47 -12.74 -0.79
CA LYS A 12 -7.18 -11.49 -1.08
C LYS A 12 -6.65 -10.36 -0.17
N PRO A 13 -6.89 -9.08 -0.52
CA PRO A 13 -6.57 -7.96 0.35
C PRO A 13 -7.14 -8.11 1.77
N GLU A 14 -8.37 -8.63 1.89
CA GLU A 14 -9.09 -8.81 3.16
C GLU A 14 -8.43 -9.86 4.08
N ASP A 15 -7.60 -10.76 3.53
CA ASP A 15 -6.88 -11.77 4.31
C ASP A 15 -5.63 -11.19 5.01
N VAL A 16 -5.26 -9.94 4.71
CA VAL A 16 -4.05 -9.27 5.18
C VAL A 16 -4.44 -8.07 6.05
N LYS A 17 -3.92 -8.03 7.28
CA LYS A 17 -4.12 -6.89 8.19
C LYS A 17 -3.28 -5.68 7.75
N PRO A 18 -3.78 -4.45 7.80
CA PRO A 18 -2.97 -3.27 7.55
C PRO A 18 -1.72 -3.21 8.44
N SER A 19 -0.62 -2.63 7.93
CA SER A 19 0.65 -2.50 8.68
C SER A 19 0.63 -1.39 9.74
N LEU A 20 -0.25 -0.40 9.59
CA LEU A 20 -0.40 0.75 10.49
C LEU A 20 -1.90 1.07 10.68
N GLU A 21 -2.26 1.61 11.83
CA GLU A 21 -3.60 2.18 12.03
C GLU A 21 -3.88 3.30 11.02
N GLY A 22 -5.10 3.37 10.50
CA GLY A 22 -5.48 4.32 9.44
C GLY A 22 -5.00 3.94 8.04
N TYR A 23 -4.28 2.83 7.87
CA TYR A 23 -4.00 2.21 6.57
C TYR A 23 -5.11 1.22 6.20
N LYS A 24 -5.24 0.96 4.89
CA LYS A 24 -6.08 -0.10 4.32
C LYS A 24 -5.31 -0.89 3.28
N VAL A 25 -5.41 -2.22 3.33
CA VAL A 25 -4.85 -3.09 2.28
C VAL A 25 -5.72 -2.99 1.04
N LEU A 26 -5.09 -2.61 -0.08
CA LEU A 26 -5.74 -2.48 -1.38
C LEU A 26 -5.34 -3.61 -2.33
N GLY A 27 -4.22 -4.28 -2.07
CA GLY A 27 -3.74 -5.38 -2.90
C GLY A 27 -2.85 -6.34 -2.12
N ALA A 28 -3.03 -7.63 -2.37
CA ALA A 28 -2.09 -8.70 -1.99
C ALA A 28 -1.81 -9.53 -3.26
N PHE A 29 -0.71 -9.24 -3.94
CA PHE A 29 -0.49 -9.72 -5.31
C PHE A 29 0.99 -9.81 -5.68
N ASN A 30 1.29 -10.25 -6.91
CA ASN A 30 2.63 -10.39 -7.49
C ASN A 30 3.68 -11.00 -6.54
N PRO A 31 3.40 -12.15 -5.90
CA PRO A 31 4.36 -12.73 -4.98
C PRO A 31 5.61 -13.25 -5.71
N GLY A 32 6.77 -13.07 -5.07
CA GLY A 32 7.88 -14.00 -5.30
C GLY A 32 7.53 -15.35 -4.68
N ALA A 33 7.89 -16.46 -5.33
CA ALA A 33 7.63 -17.80 -4.80
C ALA A 33 8.94 -18.55 -4.60
N THR A 34 9.08 -19.20 -3.44
CA THR A 34 10.22 -20.08 -3.15
C THR A 34 9.78 -21.27 -2.31
N ARG A 35 10.60 -22.32 -2.28
CA ARG A 35 10.42 -23.45 -1.35
C ARG A 35 11.42 -23.31 -0.22
N PHE A 36 10.93 -23.37 1.01
CA PHE A 36 11.78 -23.45 2.20
C PHE A 36 11.38 -24.70 2.98
N LYS A 37 12.29 -25.68 3.04
CA LYS A 37 12.00 -27.04 3.55
C LYS A 37 10.82 -27.67 2.80
N ASP A 38 9.78 -28.06 3.51
CA ASP A 38 8.55 -28.69 3.03
C ASP A 38 7.42 -27.67 2.75
N GLU A 39 7.67 -26.37 2.87
CA GLU A 39 6.68 -25.31 2.67
C GLU A 39 6.94 -24.49 1.40
N ILE A 40 5.85 -24.01 0.78
CA ILE A 40 5.89 -23.00 -0.27
C ILE A 40 5.67 -21.63 0.36
N LEU A 41 6.66 -20.75 0.20
CA LEU A 41 6.62 -19.38 0.68
C LEU A 41 6.24 -18.44 -0.47
N LEU A 42 5.29 -17.54 -0.20
CA LEU A 42 4.89 -16.47 -1.10
C LEU A 42 5.29 -15.12 -0.48
N LEU A 43 6.29 -14.46 -1.05
CA LEU A 43 6.72 -13.12 -0.67
C LEU A 43 5.79 -12.12 -1.36
N LEU A 44 4.62 -11.89 -0.75
CA LEU A 44 3.55 -11.06 -1.31
C LEU A 44 3.97 -9.60 -1.38
N ARG A 45 3.72 -8.96 -2.52
CA ARG A 45 3.63 -7.49 -2.57
C ARG A 45 2.28 -7.09 -2.00
N VAL A 46 2.31 -6.47 -0.82
CA VAL A 46 1.14 -5.87 -0.19
C VAL A 46 1.13 -4.39 -0.52
N ALA A 47 0.07 -3.91 -1.16
CA ALA A 47 -0.12 -2.48 -1.44
C ALA A 47 -1.16 -1.91 -0.47
N GLU A 48 -0.79 -0.84 0.23
CA GLU A 48 -1.63 -0.20 1.24
C GLU A 48 -1.81 1.27 0.91
N GLY A 49 -3.05 1.74 1.03
CA GLY A 49 -3.38 3.16 1.00
C GLY A 49 -3.85 3.61 2.38
N CYS A 50 -4.31 4.86 2.49
CA CYS A 50 -4.91 5.38 3.72
C CYS A 50 -6.44 5.25 3.70
N GLU A 51 -7.04 5.04 4.87
CA GLU A 51 -8.49 5.19 5.06
C GLU A 51 -8.93 6.62 4.71
N SER A 52 -10.15 6.80 4.21
CA SER A 52 -10.65 8.13 3.86
C SER A 52 -10.92 8.97 5.10
N LYS A 53 -10.57 10.27 5.06
CA LYS A 53 -10.89 11.25 6.10
C LYS A 53 -11.55 12.47 5.45
N ALA A 54 -12.71 12.89 5.95
CA ALA A 54 -13.45 14.01 5.38
C ALA A 54 -12.60 15.31 5.43
N GLY A 55 -12.60 16.07 4.33
CA GLY A 55 -11.81 17.30 4.21
C GLY A 55 -10.34 17.11 3.81
N PHE A 56 -9.82 15.87 3.85
CA PHE A 56 -8.39 15.61 3.61
C PHE A 56 -8.16 14.65 2.45
N ILE A 57 -7.08 14.90 1.71
CA ILE A 57 -6.40 13.92 0.86
C ILE A 57 -5.29 13.30 1.71
N ARG A 58 -5.15 11.97 1.69
CA ARG A 58 -4.17 11.25 2.50
C ARG A 58 -3.27 10.40 1.62
N ALA A 59 -1.97 10.44 1.89
CA ALA A 59 -0.98 9.64 1.19
C ALA A 59 -0.12 8.87 2.21
N PRO A 60 0.06 7.55 2.04
CA PRO A 60 1.00 6.80 2.86
C PRO A 60 2.42 7.19 2.47
N VAL A 61 3.26 7.46 3.46
CA VAL A 61 4.68 7.78 3.27
C VAL A 61 5.53 6.91 4.19
N TYR A 62 6.82 6.88 3.90
CA TYR A 62 7.81 6.35 4.83
C TYR A 62 8.72 7.49 5.23
N ARG A 63 8.85 7.74 6.53
CA ARG A 63 9.74 8.76 7.05
C ARG A 63 11.08 8.13 7.36
N PHE A 64 12.13 8.88 7.05
CA PHE A 64 13.51 8.54 7.33
C PHE A 64 14.07 9.67 8.19
N ASP A 65 14.25 9.40 9.48
CA ASP A 65 15.01 10.29 10.36
C ASP A 65 16.39 9.68 10.62
N LYS A 66 17.22 10.37 11.41
CA LYS A 66 18.62 9.95 11.64
C LYS A 66 18.75 8.64 12.42
N GLU A 67 17.73 8.26 13.19
CA GLU A 67 17.81 7.17 14.17
C GLU A 67 16.86 6.02 13.84
N GLN A 68 15.76 6.30 13.11
CA GLN A 68 14.72 5.36 12.78
C GLN A 68 14.03 5.71 11.46
N SER A 69 13.30 4.73 10.95
CA SER A 69 12.44 4.92 9.81
C SER A 69 11.10 4.24 10.08
N TYR A 70 10.00 4.90 9.72
CA TYR A 70 8.66 4.45 10.10
C TYR A 70 7.62 4.82 9.03
N PRO A 71 6.57 4.00 8.87
CA PRO A 71 5.43 4.35 8.04
C PRO A 71 4.64 5.48 8.70
N ASP A 72 4.11 6.41 7.90
CA ASP A 72 3.30 7.52 8.37
C ASP A 72 2.25 7.93 7.33
N ILE A 73 1.24 8.67 7.78
CA ILE A 73 0.19 9.25 6.92
C ILE A 73 0.45 10.73 6.78
N MET A 74 0.64 11.19 5.54
CA MET A 74 0.58 12.61 5.25
C MET A 74 -0.84 13.01 4.86
N GLU A 75 -1.31 14.11 5.42
CA GLU A 75 -2.64 14.66 5.15
C GLU A 75 -2.51 16.04 4.51
N PHE A 76 -3.31 16.29 3.48
CA PHE A 76 -3.41 17.57 2.80
C PHE A 76 -4.86 18.03 2.84
N GLU A 77 -5.09 19.31 3.13
CA GLU A 77 -6.42 19.89 3.03
C GLU A 77 -6.86 19.85 1.55
N LYS A 78 -8.11 19.44 1.31
CA LYS A 78 -8.60 19.23 -0.05
C LYS A 78 -8.68 20.53 -0.87
N ASP A 79 -8.79 21.66 -0.18
CA ASP A 79 -8.89 23.02 -0.69
C ASP A 79 -7.56 23.80 -0.62
N ASP A 80 -6.46 23.16 -0.23
CA ASP A 80 -5.13 23.75 -0.29
C ASP A 80 -4.74 24.04 -1.75
N LEU A 81 -4.35 25.29 -2.04
CA LEU A 81 -3.99 25.75 -3.38
C LEU A 81 -2.70 25.10 -3.91
N ASP A 82 -1.86 24.57 -3.03
CA ASP A 82 -0.65 23.83 -3.40
C ASP A 82 -0.91 22.36 -3.73
N VAL A 83 -2.17 21.89 -3.60
CA VAL A 83 -2.58 20.51 -3.87
C VAL A 83 -3.17 20.39 -5.27
N SER A 84 -2.59 19.50 -6.06
CA SER A 84 -3.10 19.14 -7.39
C SER A 84 -3.30 17.64 -7.52
N LEU A 85 -4.50 17.22 -7.94
CA LEU A 85 -4.81 15.82 -8.18
C LEU A 85 -4.35 15.43 -9.59
N LYS A 86 -3.41 14.48 -9.67
CA LYS A 86 -2.78 14.06 -10.93
C LYS A 86 -3.60 12.97 -11.63
N ASP A 87 -4.09 11.99 -10.86
CA ASP A 87 -5.03 10.92 -11.23
C ASP A 87 -5.37 10.08 -9.96
N THR A 88 -5.92 8.86 -10.10
CA THR A 88 -6.25 7.98 -8.95
C THR A 88 -5.02 7.45 -8.17
N ARG A 89 -3.81 7.64 -8.70
CA ARG A 89 -2.57 7.04 -8.20
C ARG A 89 -1.74 7.99 -7.34
N GLY A 90 -2.12 9.27 -7.23
CA GLY A 90 -1.38 10.20 -6.39
C GLY A 90 -1.86 11.64 -6.38
N VAL A 91 -1.19 12.42 -5.53
CA VAL A 91 -1.39 13.83 -5.31
C VAL A 91 -0.06 14.56 -5.45
N VAL A 92 -0.07 15.72 -6.11
CA VAL A 92 1.07 16.63 -6.13
C VAL A 92 0.88 17.66 -5.03
N TYR A 93 1.88 17.82 -4.18
CA TYR A 93 1.91 18.86 -3.17
C TYR A 93 3.22 19.61 -3.25
N LYS A 94 3.17 20.94 -3.45
CA LYS A 94 4.36 21.80 -3.56
C LYS A 94 5.40 21.30 -4.58
N GLY A 95 4.91 20.81 -5.72
CA GLY A 95 5.74 20.27 -6.81
C GLY A 95 6.29 18.86 -6.57
N GLN A 96 5.99 18.23 -5.43
CA GLN A 96 6.38 16.85 -5.12
C GLN A 96 5.20 15.89 -5.33
N ASP A 97 5.46 14.79 -6.05
CA ASP A 97 4.49 13.71 -6.23
C ASP A 97 4.46 12.79 -5.00
N TYR A 98 3.25 12.47 -4.52
CA TYR A 98 2.97 11.49 -3.47
C TYR A 98 2.00 10.44 -4.00
N LEU A 99 2.37 9.16 -3.87
CA LEU A 99 1.55 8.06 -4.34
C LEU A 99 0.41 7.78 -3.35
N SER A 100 -0.74 7.35 -3.87
CA SER A 100 -1.90 6.97 -3.06
C SER A 100 -1.72 5.62 -2.35
N THR A 101 -0.65 4.90 -2.66
CA THR A 101 -0.29 3.63 -2.01
C THR A 101 1.22 3.48 -1.81
N ILE A 102 1.61 2.83 -0.71
CA ILE A 102 2.95 2.26 -0.51
C ILE A 102 2.87 0.74 -0.65
N SER A 103 3.93 0.09 -1.14
CA SER A 103 4.00 -1.37 -1.18
C SER A 103 5.17 -1.90 -0.36
N HIS A 104 4.96 -3.00 0.35
CA HIS A 104 5.99 -3.74 1.07
C HIS A 104 5.87 -5.24 0.81
N ILE A 105 6.91 -5.99 1.19
CA ILE A 105 6.90 -7.45 1.11
C ILE A 105 6.42 -8.01 2.44
N ARG A 106 5.43 -8.91 2.36
CA ARG A 106 4.98 -9.69 3.51
C ARG A 106 5.18 -11.17 3.25
N LEU A 107 5.64 -11.87 4.28
CA LEU A 107 5.75 -13.32 4.33
C LEU A 107 4.69 -13.88 5.27
#